data_AF-A0A7V3CEE5-F1
#
_entry.id   AF-A0A7V3CEE5-F1
#
_cell.length_a   1.000
_cell.length_b   1.000
_cell.length_c   1.000
_cell.angle_alpha   90.00
_cell.angle_beta   90.00
_cell.angle_gamma   90.00
#
_symmetry.space_group_name_H-M   'P 1'
#
loop_
_entity.id
_entity.type
_entity.pdbx_description
1 polymer ?
#
loop_
_entity_poly.entity_id
_entity_poly.type
_entity_poly.pdbx_seq_one_letter_code
_entity_poly.pdbx_strand_id
1 'polypeptide(L)'
;MLKFFFNRSSFMVRFMNALAAVEMGLLLWRAWRGEAALGFSSYFLMATWWVLNLLNWIPWYPERRGPDGRPAKLGIRLHLHKNIVPASYILALAFALKLLGVSELALIPFLILFLPIYYVSGILLYFHLRDPSSLTPGYFSHNFYLKDEDPPCTP
;
A
#
# COMPACT_ATOMS: atom_id res chain seq x y z
N MET A 1 -20.60 6.47 -10.00
CA MET A 1 -20.35 6.64 -8.55
C MET A 1 -19.25 5.73 -8.00
N LEU A 2 -19.20 4.42 -8.27
CA LEU A 2 -18.12 3.52 -7.78
C LEU A 2 -16.69 3.98 -8.09
N LYS A 3 -16.44 4.58 -9.26
CA LYS A 3 -15.12 5.13 -9.61
C LYS A 3 -14.66 6.22 -8.63
N PHE A 4 -15.55 6.93 -7.95
CA PHE A 4 -15.15 7.92 -6.94
C PHE A 4 -14.57 7.26 -5.67
N PHE A 5 -15.13 6.13 -5.26
CA PHE A 5 -14.69 5.40 -4.06
C PHE A 5 -13.47 4.51 -4.33
N PHE A 6 -13.38 3.91 -5.52
CA PHE A 6 -12.38 2.87 -5.80
C PHE A 6 -11.28 3.29 -6.78
N ASN A 7 -11.37 4.48 -7.40
CA ASN A 7 -10.25 4.98 -8.19
C ASN A 7 -9.13 5.42 -7.24
N ARG A 8 -7.97 4.77 -7.36
CA ARG A 8 -6.71 5.08 -6.66
C ARG A 8 -6.28 6.55 -6.72
N SER A 9 -6.70 7.28 -7.75
CA SER A 9 -6.42 8.71 -7.92
C SER A 9 -7.58 9.61 -7.48
N SER A 10 -8.68 9.05 -6.95
CA SER A 10 -9.82 9.84 -6.50
C SER A 10 -9.48 10.67 -5.27
N PHE A 11 -10.23 11.76 -5.12
CA PHE A 11 -10.20 12.59 -3.93
C PHE A 11 -10.52 11.77 -2.67
N MET A 12 -11.50 10.86 -2.73
CA MET A 12 -11.92 10.09 -1.57
C MET A 12 -10.80 9.21 -1.00
N VAL A 13 -10.05 8.49 -1.84
CA VAL A 13 -8.93 7.65 -1.36
C VAL A 13 -7.86 8.51 -0.70
N ARG A 14 -7.54 9.66 -1.29
CA ARG A 14 -6.56 10.61 -0.72
C ARG A 14 -7.05 11.15 0.63
N PHE A 15 -8.33 11.49 0.71
CA PHE A 15 -8.96 11.95 1.94
C PHE A 15 -8.91 10.88 3.03
N MET A 16 -9.28 9.63 2.72
CA MET A 16 -9.23 8.52 3.69
C MET A 16 -7.80 8.23 4.15
N ASN A 17 -6.81 8.32 3.25
CA ASN A 17 -5.41 8.13 3.62
C ASN A 17 -4.91 9.26 4.53
N ALA A 18 -5.30 10.51 4.25
CA ALA A 18 -4.98 11.65 5.08
C ALA A 18 -5.68 11.56 6.45
N LEU A 19 -6.94 11.12 6.47
CA LEU A 19 -7.70 10.91 7.70
C LEU A 19 -7.03 9.86 8.58
N ALA A 20 -6.68 8.70 8.04
CA ALA A 20 -5.95 7.66 8.77
C ALA A 20 -4.60 8.18 9.32
N ALA A 21 -3.89 9.02 8.57
CA ALA A 21 -2.64 9.62 9.04
C ALA A 21 -2.86 10.60 10.21
N VAL A 22 -3.90 11.43 10.16
CA VAL A 22 -4.27 12.35 11.24
C VAL A 22 -4.69 11.56 12.49
N GLU A 23 -5.55 10.56 12.33
CA GLU A 23 -6.01 9.73 13.45
C GLU A 23 -4.88 8.95 14.10
N MET A 24 -3.96 8.41 13.31
CA MET A 24 -2.73 7.79 13.82
C MET A 24 -1.90 8.80 14.62
N GLY A 25 -1.71 10.02 14.12
CA GLY A 25 -1.01 11.09 14.84
C GLY A 25 -1.66 11.42 16.18
N LEU A 26 -3.00 11.52 16.21
CA LEU A 26 -3.76 11.74 17.44
C LEU A 26 -3.65 10.58 18.43
N LEU A 27 -3.68 9.33 17.94
CA LEU A 27 -3.50 8.14 18.77
C LEU A 27 -2.11 8.09 19.39
N LEU A 28 -1.06 8.35 18.61
CA LEU A 28 0.32 8.43 19.10
C LEU A 28 0.49 9.56 20.10
N TRP A 29 -0.13 10.72 19.86
CA TRP A 29 -0.14 11.85 20.81
C TRP A 29 -0.82 11.49 22.13
N ARG A 30 -2.00 10.87 22.10
CA ARG A 30 -2.71 10.41 23.30
C ARG A 30 -1.91 9.33 24.05
N ALA A 31 -1.26 8.43 23.32
CA ALA A 31 -0.41 7.40 23.91
C ALA A 31 0.82 7.99 24.60
N TRP A 32 1.47 8.98 23.96
CA TRP A 32 2.58 9.72 24.56
C TRP A 32 2.17 10.37 25.88
N ARG A 33 0.97 10.97 25.94
CA ARG A 33 0.44 11.59 27.16
C ARG A 33 -0.05 10.60 28.21
N GLY A 34 0.01 9.29 27.94
CA GLY A 34 -0.50 8.24 28.83
C GLY A 34 -2.03 8.16 28.86
N GLU A 35 -2.74 8.84 27.94
CA GLU A 35 -4.20 8.91 27.88
C GLU A 35 -4.82 7.76 27.05
N ALA A 36 -3.99 6.98 26.35
CA ALA A 36 -4.44 5.85 25.55
C ALA A 36 -3.43 4.71 25.60
N ALA A 37 -3.91 3.49 25.88
CA ALA A 37 -3.11 2.29 25.71
C ALA A 37 -3.21 1.81 24.25
N LEU A 38 -2.08 1.82 23.55
CA LEU A 38 -1.93 1.19 22.24
C LEU A 38 -1.44 -0.24 22.45
N GLY A 39 -2.21 -1.20 21.96
CA GLY A 39 -1.84 -2.61 21.98
C GLY A 39 -1.19 -3.04 20.67
N PHE A 40 -0.92 -4.35 20.58
CA PHE A 40 -0.33 -4.98 19.40
C PHE A 40 -1.13 -4.69 18.12
N SER A 41 -2.46 -4.75 18.15
CA SER A 41 -3.31 -4.53 16.97
C SER A 41 -3.13 -3.13 16.41
N SER A 42 -3.17 -2.11 17.28
CA SER A 42 -2.92 -0.72 16.90
C SER A 42 -1.53 -0.55 16.28
N TYR A 43 -0.48 -1.03 16.94
CA TYR A 43 0.90 -0.91 16.44
C TYR A 43 1.11 -1.64 15.11
N PHE A 44 0.56 -2.83 14.95
CA PHE A 44 0.66 -3.60 13.71
C PHE A 44 0.01 -2.86 12.53
N LEU A 45 -1.19 -2.32 12.72
CA LEU A 45 -1.89 -1.54 11.71
C LEU A 45 -1.13 -0.25 11.34
N MET A 46 -0.58 0.45 12.33
CA MET A 46 0.25 1.63 12.10
C MET A 46 1.53 1.29 11.33
N ALA A 47 2.25 0.26 11.75
CA ALA A 47 3.49 -0.17 11.12
C ALA A 47 3.26 -0.61 9.67
N THR A 48 2.22 -1.39 9.41
CA THR A 48 1.88 -1.83 8.04
C THR A 48 1.48 -0.67 7.15
N TRP A 49 0.76 0.34 7.65
CA TRP A 49 0.49 1.56 6.90
C TRP A 49 1.77 2.31 6.50
N TRP A 50 2.68 2.50 7.46
CA TRP A 50 3.97 3.14 7.22
C TRP A 50 4.77 2.39 6.16
N VAL A 51 4.89 1.07 6.29
CA VAL A 51 5.58 0.21 5.33
C VAL A 51 4.96 0.33 3.94
N LEU A 52 3.63 0.26 3.79
CA LEU A 52 2.97 0.40 2.49
C LEU A 52 3.25 1.75 1.83
N ASN A 53 3.22 2.84 2.60
CA ASN A 53 3.48 4.18 2.06
C ASN A 53 4.95 4.35 1.65
N LEU A 54 5.89 3.88 2.49
CA LEU A 54 7.33 3.92 2.19
C LEU A 54 7.66 3.09 0.94
N LEU A 55 7.15 1.86 0.86
CA LEU A 55 7.41 1.00 -0.30
C LEU A 55 6.79 1.55 -1.61
N ASN A 56 5.68 2.29 -1.55
CA ASN A 56 5.10 2.94 -2.73
C ASN A 56 5.95 4.12 -3.26
N TRP A 57 6.87 4.66 -2.45
CA TRP A 57 7.78 5.74 -2.86
C TRP A 57 9.03 5.22 -3.57
N ILE A 58 9.39 3.96 -3.37
CA ILE A 58 10.55 3.34 -4.01
C ILE A 58 10.29 3.14 -5.52
N PRO A 59 11.20 3.62 -6.40
CA PRO A 59 11.14 3.35 -7.83
C PRO A 59 11.68 1.93 -8.12
N TRP A 60 10.84 0.91 -7.88
CA TRP A 60 11.20 -0.51 -8.05
C TRP A 60 11.66 -0.90 -9.46
N TYR A 61 11.31 -0.10 -10.48
CA TYR A 61 11.61 -0.36 -11.89
C TYR A 61 11.94 0.96 -12.61
N PRO A 62 12.70 0.91 -13.72
CA PRO A 62 12.98 2.08 -14.54
C PRO A 62 11.71 2.83 -14.94
N GLU A 63 11.66 4.14 -14.73
CA GLU A 63 10.48 4.93 -15.02
C GLU A 63 10.20 4.96 -16.53
N ARG A 64 9.02 4.47 -16.94
CA ARG A 64 8.48 4.68 -18.29
C ARG A 64 7.29 5.63 -18.24
N ARG A 65 7.11 6.37 -19.33
CA ARG A 65 5.94 7.23 -19.51
C ARG A 65 4.78 6.42 -20.10
N GLY A 66 3.60 6.61 -19.55
CA GLY A 66 2.36 6.08 -20.11
C GLY A 66 1.96 6.81 -21.40
N PRO A 67 0.86 6.37 -22.04
CA PRO A 67 0.32 6.99 -23.26
C PRO A 67 -0.03 8.48 -23.10
N ASP A 68 -0.24 8.91 -21.86
CA ASP A 68 -0.56 10.27 -21.43
C ASP A 68 0.68 11.10 -21.07
N GLY A 69 1.89 10.59 -21.31
CA GLY A 69 3.16 11.27 -21.04
C GLY A 69 3.55 11.31 -19.56
N ARG A 70 2.76 10.71 -18.66
CA ARG A 70 3.01 10.70 -17.21
C ARG A 70 3.81 9.46 -16.79
N PRO A 71 4.64 9.54 -15.73
CA PRO A 71 5.34 8.36 -15.21
C PRO A 71 4.34 7.27 -14.82
N ALA A 72 4.43 6.13 -15.50
CA ALA A 72 3.58 4.97 -15.26
C ALA A 72 4.09 4.23 -14.02
N LYS A 73 3.19 4.00 -13.06
CA LYS A 73 3.47 3.05 -11.98
C LYS A 73 3.31 1.64 -12.54
N LEU A 74 4.37 0.83 -12.47
CA LEU A 74 4.40 -0.53 -13.00
C LEU A 74 4.77 -1.55 -11.91
N GLY A 75 4.45 -2.83 -12.16
CA GLY A 75 4.82 -3.96 -11.30
C GLY A 75 4.42 -3.78 -9.83
N ILE A 76 5.38 -4.02 -8.93
CA ILE A 76 5.23 -3.89 -7.48
C ILE A 76 4.70 -2.51 -7.08
N ARG A 77 5.21 -1.42 -7.69
CA ARG A 77 4.76 -0.06 -7.37
C ARG A 77 3.26 0.11 -7.67
N LEU A 78 2.79 -0.46 -8.77
CA LEU A 78 1.37 -0.43 -9.11
C LEU A 78 0.54 -1.27 -8.13
N HIS A 79 1.02 -2.45 -7.75
CA HIS A 79 0.35 -3.32 -6.78
C HIS A 79 0.22 -2.63 -5.41
N LEU A 80 1.32 -2.12 -4.86
CA LEU A 80 1.32 -1.36 -3.60
C LEU A 80 0.39 -0.16 -3.69
N HIS A 81 0.42 0.57 -4.81
CA HIS A 81 -0.47 1.71 -5.00
C HIS A 81 -1.96 1.34 -5.07
N LYS A 82 -2.29 0.14 -5.58
CA LYS A 82 -3.66 -0.39 -5.53
C LYS A 82 -4.05 -0.78 -4.10
N ASN A 83 -3.13 -1.37 -3.35
CA ASN A 83 -3.37 -1.79 -1.96
C ASN A 83 -3.57 -0.62 -1.00
N ILE A 84 -3.05 0.58 -1.32
CA ILE A 84 -3.33 1.79 -0.54
C ILE A 84 -4.84 2.05 -0.43
N VAL A 85 -5.62 1.76 -1.48
CA VAL A 85 -7.07 2.02 -1.46
C VAL A 85 -7.76 1.28 -0.29
N PRO A 86 -7.83 -0.06 -0.27
CA PRO A 86 -8.46 -0.78 0.83
C PRO A 86 -7.75 -0.54 2.17
N ALA A 87 -6.42 -0.40 2.18
CA ALA A 87 -5.66 -0.12 3.40
C ALA A 87 -6.13 1.19 4.07
N SER A 88 -6.25 2.28 3.32
CA SER A 88 -6.68 3.58 3.85
C SER A 88 -8.09 3.54 4.43
N TYR A 89 -9.03 2.82 3.80
CA TYR A 89 -10.38 2.64 4.34
C TYR A 89 -10.39 1.85 5.65
N ILE A 90 -9.67 0.72 5.67
CA ILE A 90 -9.57 -0.14 6.86
C ILE A 90 -8.96 0.64 8.03
N LEU A 91 -7.87 1.37 7.78
CA LEU A 91 -7.15 2.09 8.82
C LEU A 91 -7.93 3.27 9.37
N ALA A 92 -8.56 4.07 8.50
CA ALA A 92 -9.38 5.18 8.95
C ALA A 92 -10.51 4.69 9.86
N LEU A 93 -11.18 3.59 9.48
CA LEU A 93 -12.23 3.03 10.34
C LEU A 93 -11.66 2.46 11.64
N ALA A 94 -10.56 1.71 11.59
CA ALA A 94 -9.94 1.12 12.77
C ALA A 94 -9.45 2.18 13.77
N PHE A 95 -8.80 3.24 13.29
CA PHE A 95 -8.29 4.31 14.13
C PHE A 95 -9.40 5.23 14.65
N ALA A 96 -10.44 5.52 13.86
CA ALA A 96 -11.65 6.17 14.35
C ALA A 96 -12.26 5.40 15.54
N LEU A 97 -12.46 4.08 15.41
CA LEU A 97 -12.96 3.25 16.51
C LEU A 97 -12.03 3.31 17.72
N LYS A 98 -10.72 3.23 17.51
CA LYS A 98 -9.75 3.30 18.61
C LYS A 98 -9.79 4.65 19.33
N LEU A 99 -9.96 5.76 18.59
CA LEU A 99 -10.12 7.10 19.18
C LEU A 99 -11.38 7.23 20.04
N LEU A 100 -12.46 6.51 19.68
CA LEU A 100 -13.69 6.40 20.45
C LEU A 100 -13.55 5.52 21.72
N GLY A 101 -12.35 5.00 22.00
CA GLY A 101 -12.07 4.21 23.20
C GLY A 101 -12.41 2.72 23.06
N VAL A 102 -12.61 2.24 21.84
CA VAL A 102 -12.83 0.82 21.57
C VAL A 102 -11.60 -0.02 21.96
N SER A 103 -11.83 -1.21 22.49
CA SER A 103 -10.77 -2.11 22.95
C SER A 103 -9.93 -2.66 21.79
N GLU A 104 -8.69 -3.08 22.10
CA GLU A 104 -7.78 -3.67 21.10
C GLU A 104 -8.32 -4.96 20.47
N LEU A 105 -9.14 -5.72 21.19
CA LEU A 105 -9.74 -6.96 20.70
C LEU A 105 -10.72 -6.69 19.56
N ALA A 106 -11.43 -5.57 19.59
CA ALA A 106 -12.33 -5.19 18.50
C ALA A 106 -11.58 -4.74 17.23
N LEU A 107 -10.24 -4.59 17.30
CA LEU A 107 -9.41 -4.34 16.12
C LEU A 107 -9.02 -5.61 15.35
N ILE A 108 -9.23 -6.80 15.92
CA ILE A 108 -8.86 -8.09 15.31
C ILE A 108 -9.45 -8.28 13.90
N PRO A 109 -10.73 -7.96 13.61
CA PRO A 109 -11.26 -8.10 12.26
C PRO A 109 -10.49 -7.27 11.22
N PHE A 110 -10.01 -6.08 11.59
CA PHE A 110 -9.23 -5.24 10.69
C PHE A 110 -7.84 -5.83 10.40
N LEU A 111 -7.22 -6.50 11.38
CA LEU A 111 -5.98 -7.26 11.17
C LEU A 111 -6.19 -8.37 10.14
N ILE A 112 -7.27 -9.14 10.26
CA ILE A 112 -7.60 -10.23 9.33
C ILE A 112 -7.80 -9.68 7.92
N LEU A 113 -8.50 -8.56 7.77
CA LEU A 113 -8.66 -7.89 6.47
C LEU A 113 -7.34 -7.35 5.89
N PHE A 114 -6.35 -7.05 6.74
CA PHE A 114 -5.02 -6.61 6.32
C PHE A 114 -4.10 -7.77 5.88
N LEU A 115 -4.32 -8.99 6.37
CA LEU A 115 -3.45 -10.13 6.07
C LEU A 115 -3.24 -10.38 4.58
N PRO A 116 -4.26 -10.36 3.70
CA PRO A 116 -4.05 -10.54 2.26
C PRO A 116 -3.17 -9.45 1.65
N ILE A 117 -3.33 -8.20 2.10
CA ILE A 117 -2.51 -7.07 1.63
C ILE A 117 -1.05 -7.30 2.00
N TYR A 118 -0.79 -7.65 3.26
CA TYR A 118 0.55 -7.93 3.76
C TYR A 118 1.19 -9.13 3.07
N TYR A 119 0.47 -10.26 2.99
CA TYR A 119 0.97 -11.51 2.45
C TYR A 119 1.32 -11.41 0.97
N VAL A 120 0.41 -10.87 0.15
CA VAL A 120 0.65 -10.73 -1.30
C VAL A 120 1.77 -9.72 -1.58
N SER A 121 1.81 -8.61 -0.84
CA SER A 121 2.91 -7.64 -0.97
C SER A 121 4.26 -8.26 -0.60
N GLY A 122 4.30 -9.06 0.48
CA GLY A 122 5.51 -9.77 0.92
C GLY A 122 6.01 -10.79 -0.11
N ILE A 123 5.11 -11.58 -0.70
CA ILE A 123 5.46 -12.53 -1.77
C ILE A 123 6.06 -11.81 -2.97
N LEU A 124 5.45 -10.71 -3.42
CA LEU A 124 5.93 -9.96 -4.57
C LEU A 124 7.32 -9.36 -4.32
N LEU A 125 7.55 -8.83 -3.12
CA LEU A 125 8.87 -8.32 -2.73
C LEU A 125 9.90 -9.44 -2.65
N TYR A 126 9.55 -10.59 -2.07
CA TYR A 126 10.44 -11.74 -1.99
C TYR A 126 10.90 -12.21 -3.37
N PHE A 127 9.97 -12.35 -4.32
CA PHE A 127 10.31 -12.74 -5.68
C PHE A 127 11.17 -11.68 -6.37
N HIS A 128 10.83 -10.40 -6.24
CA HIS A 128 11.61 -9.34 -6.85
C HIS A 128 13.04 -9.25 -6.31
N LEU A 129 13.24 -9.45 -5.01
CA LEU A 129 14.58 -9.46 -4.40
C LEU A 129 15.42 -10.68 -4.79
N ARG A 130 14.80 -11.73 -5.33
CA ARG A 130 15.48 -12.94 -5.81
C ARG A 130 15.61 -13.03 -7.33
N ASP A 131 14.87 -12.21 -8.06
CA ASP A 131 14.92 -12.16 -9.52
C ASP A 131 16.13 -11.31 -9.95
N PRO A 132 17.05 -11.85 -10.78
CA PRO A 132 18.15 -11.07 -11.34
C PRO A 132 17.67 -10.01 -12.35
N SER A 133 16.43 -10.11 -12.86
CA SER A 133 15.88 -9.15 -13.81
C SER A 133 15.47 -7.84 -13.14
N SER A 134 15.94 -6.73 -13.69
CA SER A 134 15.54 -5.37 -13.28
C SER A 134 14.24 -4.90 -13.94
N LEU A 135 13.62 -5.74 -14.78
CA LEU A 135 12.41 -5.42 -15.54
C LEU A 135 11.15 -5.95 -14.85
N THR A 136 10.01 -5.31 -15.13
CA THR A 136 8.73 -5.74 -14.56
C THR A 136 8.30 -7.08 -15.18
N PRO A 137 7.78 -8.04 -14.40
CA PRO A 137 7.19 -9.25 -14.96
C PRO A 137 6.07 -8.91 -15.97
N GLY A 138 6.09 -9.54 -17.14
CA GLY A 138 5.17 -9.25 -18.25
C GLY A 138 3.67 -9.29 -17.89
N TYR A 139 3.29 -10.01 -16.84
CA TYR A 139 1.90 -10.06 -16.33
C TYR A 139 1.38 -8.71 -15.79
N PHE A 140 2.25 -7.77 -15.41
CA PHE A 140 1.85 -6.48 -14.81
C PHE A 140 2.07 -5.26 -15.73
N SER A 141 2.73 -5.44 -16.87
CA SER A 141 2.96 -4.39 -17.84
C SER A 141 2.38 -4.84 -19.18
N HIS A 142 1.38 -4.13 -19.69
CA HIS A 142 0.93 -4.37 -21.05
C HIS A 142 2.09 -3.95 -21.98
N ASN A 143 2.93 -4.89 -22.41
CA ASN A 143 3.87 -4.76 -23.53
C ASN A 143 4.83 -3.54 -23.49
N PHE A 144 5.22 -3.03 -22.32
CA PHE A 144 6.11 -1.86 -22.24
C PHE A 144 7.59 -2.20 -22.47
N TYR A 145 8.00 -3.46 -22.30
CA TYR A 145 9.39 -3.93 -22.37
C TYR A 145 9.65 -4.99 -23.46
N LEU A 146 8.68 -5.29 -24.33
CA LEU A 146 8.81 -6.28 -25.42
C LEU A 146 9.97 -6.00 -26.40
N LYS A 147 10.54 -4.79 -26.39
CA LYS A 147 11.66 -4.39 -27.26
C LYS A 147 13.01 -4.30 -26.53
N ASP A 148 13.01 -4.41 -25.20
CA ASP A 148 14.23 -4.34 -24.38
C ASP A 148 14.65 -5.73 -23.88
N GLU A 149 13.87 -6.78 -24.15
CA GLU A 149 14.31 -8.17 -24.00
C GLU A 149 15.41 -8.40 -25.04
N ASP A 150 16.57 -8.89 -24.57
CA ASP A 150 17.81 -9.06 -25.33
C ASP A 150 17.60 -9.61 -26.75
N PRO A 151 18.47 -9.25 -27.73
CA PRO A 151 18.41 -9.84 -29.05
C PRO A 151 18.43 -11.37 -28.92
N PRO A 152 17.62 -12.10 -29.71
CA PRO A 152 17.61 -13.55 -29.65
C PRO A 152 19.04 -14.04 -29.84
N CYS A 153 19.51 -14.92 -28.94
CA CYS A 153 20.76 -15.63 -29.11
C CYS A 153 20.75 -16.21 -30.53
N THR A 154 21.53 -15.60 -31.41
CA THR A 154 21.70 -16.08 -32.77
C THR A 154 22.37 -17.45 -32.70
N PRO A 155 21.85 -18.46 -33.40
CA PRO A 155 22.44 -19.80 -33.43
C PRO A 155 23.83 -19.81 -34.07
#